data_AF-A0A7S0G172-F1
#
_entry.id   AF-A0A7S0G172-F1
#
_cell.length_a   1.000
_cell.length_b   1.000
_cell.length_c   1.000
_cell.angle_alpha   90.00
_cell.angle_beta   90.00
_cell.angle_gamma   90.00
#
_symmetry.space_group_name_H-M   'P 1'
#
loop_
_entity.id
_entity.type
_entity.pdbx_description
1 polymer ?
#
loop_
_entity_poly.entity_id
_entity_poly.type
_entity_poly.pdbx_seq_one_letter_code
_entity_poly.pdbx_strand_id
1 'polypeptide(L)'
;DILGLCTWFVVLYFGFSDKIRLGTALRKIMAESLERANVGKDLADGIATAFHTFPFIFGALFIDSVLRGSLGPGFASSGGIFLSLWAMIFELERPRERSEEELEEERLAFQAFCEFAEKSLDRRGRCHYVEVATEFRRQYPKYRDPRVLNDQVLKRFVASWAPAARRTRAGYYKDLSVKTDSIRDVF
;
A
#
# COMPACT_ATOMS: atom_id res chain seq x y z
N ASP A 1 10.97 35.62 3.00
CA ASP A 1 9.75 35.43 3.81
C ASP A 1 9.73 33.98 4.24
N ILE A 2 9.61 33.74 5.55
CA ILE A 2 9.68 32.41 6.17
C ILE A 2 8.57 31.50 5.62
N LEU A 3 7.42 32.08 5.27
CA LEU A 3 6.26 31.33 4.78
C LEU A 3 6.56 30.59 3.46
N GLY A 4 7.21 31.26 2.50
CA GLY A 4 7.62 30.64 1.23
C GLY A 4 8.56 29.47 1.44
N LEU A 5 9.59 29.65 2.28
CA LEU A 5 10.54 28.59 2.63
C LEU A 5 9.87 27.37 3.27
N CYS A 6 8.95 27.58 4.22
CA CYS A 6 8.22 26.50 4.85
C CYS A 6 7.38 25.71 3.83
N THR A 7 6.77 26.40 2.87
CA THR A 7 5.96 25.74 1.84
C THR A 7 6.79 24.91 0.86
N TRP A 8 7.93 25.44 0.39
CA TRP A 8 8.82 24.66 -0.49
C TRP A 8 9.44 23.47 0.21
N PHE A 9 9.71 23.58 1.52
CA PHE A 9 10.15 22.46 2.34
C PHE A 9 9.09 21.36 2.38
N VAL A 10 7.81 21.70 2.63
CA VAL A 10 6.69 20.75 2.62
C VAL A 10 6.58 20.04 1.28
N VAL A 11 6.64 20.77 0.16
CA VAL A 11 6.56 20.20 -1.20
C VAL A 11 7.65 19.16 -1.43
N LEU A 12 8.90 19.48 -1.09
CA LEU A 12 10.02 18.57 -1.31
C LEU A 12 10.03 17.40 -0.32
N TYR A 13 9.60 17.63 0.93
CA TYR A 13 9.58 16.62 1.99
C TYR A 13 8.58 15.50 1.71
N PHE A 14 7.36 15.87 1.29
CA PHE A 14 6.32 14.89 0.99
C PHE A 14 6.51 14.26 -0.39
N GLY A 15 7.03 15.00 -1.37
CA GLY A 15 7.24 14.50 -2.74
C GLY A 15 5.94 14.07 -3.43
N PHE A 16 6.02 13.80 -4.73
CA PHE A 16 4.85 13.40 -5.54
C PHE A 16 5.02 11.97 -6.07
N SER A 17 5.24 11.00 -5.17
CA SER A 17 5.33 9.59 -5.54
C SER A 17 4.31 8.76 -4.76
N ASP A 18 3.46 8.06 -5.50
CA ASP A 18 2.43 7.19 -4.93
C ASP A 18 3.01 6.01 -4.15
N LYS A 19 4.26 5.62 -4.45
CA LYS A 19 4.88 4.39 -3.95
C LYS A 19 5.90 4.61 -2.84
N ILE A 20 6.71 5.67 -2.91
CA ILE A 20 7.86 5.85 -2.01
C ILE A 20 7.97 7.30 -1.58
N ARG A 21 7.92 7.58 -0.27
CA ARG A 21 8.41 8.88 0.23
C ARG A 21 9.92 8.84 0.12
N LEU A 22 10.47 9.56 -0.86
CA LEU A 22 11.90 9.57 -1.14
C LEU A 22 12.73 9.88 0.12
N GLY A 23 12.23 10.81 0.94
CA GLY A 23 12.82 11.11 2.23
C GLY A 23 12.81 9.91 3.20
N THR A 24 11.69 9.20 3.35
CA THR A 24 11.61 8.05 4.27
C THR A 24 12.51 6.90 3.81
N ALA A 25 12.64 6.67 2.50
CA ALA A 25 13.55 5.68 1.96
C ALA A 25 15.02 6.02 2.25
N LEU A 26 15.43 7.28 2.03
CA LEU A 26 16.78 7.75 2.35
C LEU A 26 17.09 7.66 3.85
N ARG A 27 16.14 8.03 4.71
CA ARG A 27 16.28 7.89 6.18
C ARG A 27 16.47 6.43 6.57
N LYS A 28 15.67 5.51 6.01
CA LYS A 28 15.74 4.07 6.30
C LYS A 28 17.09 3.47 5.90
N ILE A 29 17.54 3.72 4.67
CA ILE A 29 18.84 3.25 4.17
C ILE A 29 19.99 3.76 5.06
N MET A 30 19.93 5.03 5.47
CA MET A 30 20.96 5.64 6.30
C MET A 30 20.97 5.08 7.72
N ALA A 31 19.80 4.93 8.35
CA ALA A 31 19.67 4.31 9.67
C ALA A 31 20.22 2.87 9.67
N GLU A 32 19.83 2.05 8.70
CA GLU A 32 20.34 0.68 8.54
C GLU A 32 21.86 0.64 8.30
N SER A 33 22.40 1.61 7.56
CA SER A 33 23.85 1.69 7.30
C SER A 33 24.65 2.09 8.56
N LEU A 34 24.10 2.99 9.38
CA LEU A 34 24.71 3.44 10.63
C LEU A 34 24.64 2.38 11.72
N GLU A 35 23.52 1.65 11.82
CA GLU A 35 23.39 0.49 12.71
C GLU A 35 24.42 -0.60 12.34
N ARG A 36 24.60 -0.90 11.04
CA ARG A 36 25.66 -1.82 10.57
C ARG A 36 27.07 -1.36 10.90
N ALA A 37 27.26 -0.05 11.10
CA ALA A 37 28.53 0.54 11.51
C ALA A 37 28.72 0.59 13.04
N ASN A 38 27.88 -0.10 13.82
CA ASN A 38 27.88 -0.09 15.29
C ASN A 38 27.64 1.29 15.91
N VAL A 39 26.99 2.20 15.20
CA VAL A 39 26.49 3.45 15.80
C VAL A 39 25.27 3.11 16.64
N GLY A 40 25.26 3.56 17.90
CA GLY A 40 24.13 3.33 18.80
C GLY A 40 22.81 3.81 18.18
N LYS A 41 21.75 3.02 18.33
CA LYS A 41 20.45 3.21 17.64
C LYS A 41 19.90 4.64 17.71
N ASP A 42 19.95 5.26 18.89
CA ASP A 42 19.44 6.63 19.09
C ASP A 42 20.29 7.67 18.34
N LEU A 43 21.61 7.46 18.25
CA LEU A 43 22.52 8.32 17.51
C LEU A 43 22.39 8.10 16.00
N ALA A 44 22.22 6.85 15.56
CA ALA A 44 21.94 6.51 14.16
C ALA A 44 20.65 7.16 13.67
N ASP A 45 19.58 7.12 14.48
CA ASP A 45 18.31 7.77 14.15
C ASP A 45 18.41 9.29 14.14
N GLY A 46 19.17 9.88 15.07
CA GLY A 46 19.45 11.32 15.08
C GLY A 46 20.20 11.80 13.83
N ILE A 47 21.28 11.10 13.45
CA ILE A 47 22.06 11.40 12.25
C ILE A 47 21.20 11.21 10.99
N ALA A 48 20.47 10.09 10.90
CA ALA A 48 19.61 9.81 9.77
C ALA A 48 18.51 10.88 9.62
N THR A 49 17.93 11.34 10.72
CA THR A 49 16.95 12.44 10.72
C THR A 49 17.56 13.77 10.26
N ALA A 50 18.78 14.11 10.71
CA ALA A 50 19.45 15.34 10.33
C ALA A 50 19.79 15.38 8.83
N PHE A 51 20.40 14.31 8.31
CA PHE A 51 20.73 14.18 6.89
C PHE A 51 19.52 13.99 6.00
N HIS A 52 18.42 13.45 6.54
CA HIS A 52 17.13 13.41 5.85
C HIS A 52 16.56 14.82 5.67
N THR A 53 16.55 15.65 6.72
CA THR A 53 15.88 16.95 6.69
C THR A 53 16.67 18.00 5.90
N PHE A 54 18.01 17.88 5.91
CA PHE A 54 18.92 18.89 5.36
C PHE A 54 18.76 19.17 3.85
N PRO A 55 18.69 18.16 2.95
CA PRO A 55 18.48 18.39 1.51
C PRO A 55 17.16 19.09 1.19
N PHE A 56 16.11 18.83 1.96
CA PHE A 56 14.80 19.45 1.76
C PHE A 56 14.80 20.93 2.16
N ILE A 57 15.48 21.28 3.25
CA ILE A 57 15.66 22.67 3.67
C ILE A 57 16.48 23.44 2.63
N PHE A 58 17.59 22.85 2.17
CA PHE A 58 18.46 23.47 1.15
C PHE A 58 17.76 23.63 -0.20
N GLY A 59 17.03 22.61 -0.64
CA GLY A 59 16.21 22.68 -1.85
C GLY A 59 15.11 23.74 -1.74
N ALA A 60 14.45 23.85 -0.59
CA ALA A 60 13.42 24.84 -0.34
C ALA A 60 13.97 26.28 -0.40
N LEU A 61 15.12 26.51 0.24
CA LEU A 61 15.85 27.78 0.19
C LEU A 61 16.23 28.15 -1.25
N PHE A 62 16.75 27.18 -2.01
CA PHE A 62 17.16 27.39 -3.39
C PHE A 62 15.98 27.73 -4.30
N ILE A 63 14.89 26.96 -4.24
CA ILE A 63 13.68 27.20 -5.03
C ILE A 63 13.04 28.54 -4.68
N ASP A 64 12.86 28.85 -3.39
CA ASP A 64 12.29 30.13 -2.94
C ASP A 64 13.14 31.31 -3.44
N SER A 65 14.47 31.21 -3.35
CA SER A 65 15.40 32.25 -3.84
C SER A 65 15.28 32.47 -5.35
N VAL A 66 15.32 31.40 -6.15
CA VAL A 66 15.21 31.48 -7.61
C VAL A 66 13.87 32.05 -8.05
N LEU A 67 12.75 31.62 -7.44
CA LEU A 67 11.41 32.07 -7.82
C LEU A 67 11.16 33.52 -7.41
N ARG A 68 11.66 33.95 -6.24
CA ARG A 68 11.59 35.36 -5.85
C ARG A 68 12.38 36.25 -6.80
N GLY A 69 13.57 35.80 -7.24
CA GLY A 69 14.42 36.55 -8.15
C GLY A 69 13.90 36.63 -9.59
N SER A 70 13.13 35.64 -10.03
CA SER A 70 12.64 35.55 -11.42
C SER A 70 11.19 36.00 -11.60
N LEU A 71 10.28 35.57 -10.71
CA LEU A 71 8.82 35.75 -10.85
C LEU A 71 8.21 36.64 -9.76
N GLY A 72 9.03 37.04 -8.79
CA GLY A 72 8.66 37.95 -7.71
C GLY A 72 8.11 37.25 -6.45
N PRO A 73 8.07 37.97 -5.32
CA PRO A 73 7.72 37.40 -4.01
C PRO A 73 6.31 36.82 -3.91
N GLY A 74 5.34 37.43 -4.60
CA GLY A 74 3.95 37.00 -4.58
C GLY A 74 3.75 35.63 -5.24
N PHE A 75 4.41 35.41 -6.38
CA PHE A 75 4.35 34.13 -7.10
C PHE A 75 5.07 33.01 -6.35
N ALA A 76 6.25 33.28 -5.79
CA ALA A 76 7.00 32.30 -5.01
C ALA A 76 6.20 31.79 -3.80
N SER A 77 5.46 32.69 -3.14
CA SER A 77 4.68 32.36 -1.95
C SER A 77 3.37 31.65 -2.32
N SER A 78 2.64 32.11 -3.35
CA SER A 78 1.39 31.45 -3.78
C SER A 78 1.63 30.07 -4.41
N GLY A 79 2.68 29.91 -5.20
CA GLY A 79 3.08 28.63 -5.79
C GLY A 79 3.49 27.60 -4.72
N GLY A 80 4.24 28.04 -3.72
CA GLY A 80 4.60 27.19 -2.58
C GLY A 80 3.37 26.71 -1.81
N ILE A 81 2.42 27.61 -1.48
CA ILE A 81 1.18 27.25 -0.78
C ILE A 81 0.35 26.26 -1.60
N PHE A 82 0.14 26.54 -2.89
CA PHE A 82 -0.65 25.68 -3.78
C PHE A 82 -0.07 24.27 -3.87
N LEU A 83 1.24 24.14 -4.07
CA LEU A 83 1.90 22.84 -4.15
C LEU A 83 1.93 22.12 -2.80
N SER A 84 2.00 22.85 -1.68
CA SER A 84 1.92 22.25 -0.34
C SER A 84 0.54 21.63 -0.09
N LEU A 85 -0.53 22.31 -0.51
CA LEU A 85 -1.89 21.75 -0.45
C LEU A 85 -2.04 20.51 -1.32
N TRP A 86 -1.45 20.52 -2.52
CA TRP A 86 -1.40 19.34 -3.37
C TRP A 86 -0.64 18.18 -2.73
N ALA A 87 0.54 18.44 -2.15
CA ALA A 87 1.30 17.42 -1.44
C ALA A 87 0.52 16.81 -0.27
N MET A 88 -0.26 17.62 0.45
CA MET A 88 -1.16 17.14 1.51
C MET A 88 -2.25 16.20 0.96
N ILE A 89 -2.88 16.54 -0.17
CA ILE A 89 -3.89 15.69 -0.80
C ILE A 89 -3.28 14.36 -1.25
N PHE A 90 -2.11 14.40 -1.89
CA PHE A 90 -1.39 13.19 -2.29
C PHE A 90 -1.05 12.30 -1.09
N GLU A 91 -0.65 12.89 0.04
CA GLU A 91 -0.37 12.12 1.24
C GLU A 91 -1.63 11.49 1.86
N LEU A 92 -2.79 12.16 1.78
CA LEU A 92 -4.06 11.60 2.23
C LEU A 92 -4.54 10.43 1.36
N GLU A 93 -4.27 10.47 0.05
CA GLU A 93 -4.61 9.38 -0.87
C GLU A 93 -3.59 8.23 -0.81
N ARG A 94 -2.41 8.46 -0.20
CA ARG A 94 -1.32 7.50 -0.22
C ARG A 94 -1.74 6.18 0.44
N PRO A 95 -1.65 5.05 -0.28
CA PRO A 95 -1.94 3.75 0.31
C PRO A 95 -1.00 3.50 1.50
N ARG A 96 -1.57 3.09 2.64
CA ARG A 96 -0.78 2.65 3.79
C ARG A 96 0.19 1.56 3.35
N GLU A 97 1.48 1.74 3.64
CA GLU A 97 2.47 0.68 3.51
C GLU A 97 2.05 -0.48 4.43
N ARG A 98 1.82 -1.65 3.83
CA ARG A 98 1.47 -2.86 4.59
C ARG A 98 2.68 -3.32 5.39
N SER A 99 2.48 -3.74 6.63
CA SER A 99 3.58 -4.29 7.42
C SER A 99 4.08 -5.61 6.82
N GLU A 100 5.32 -5.99 7.10
CA GLU A 100 5.85 -7.30 6.69
C GLU A 100 4.99 -8.45 7.25
N GLU A 101 4.50 -8.29 8.48
CA GLU A 101 3.56 -9.23 9.11
C GLU A 101 2.25 -9.34 8.33
N GLU A 102 1.63 -8.23 7.93
CA GLU A 102 0.40 -8.23 7.12
C GLU A 102 0.60 -8.91 5.76
N LEU A 103 1.76 -8.70 5.13
CA LEU A 103 2.12 -9.34 3.87
C LEU A 103 2.28 -10.85 4.04
N GLU A 104 2.92 -11.27 5.12
CA GLU A 104 3.12 -12.68 5.43
C GLU A 104 1.79 -13.38 5.78
N GLU A 105 0.92 -12.72 6.54
CA GLU A 105 -0.42 -13.23 6.85
C GLU A 105 -1.27 -13.39 5.57
N GLU A 106 -1.24 -12.41 4.66
CA GLU A 106 -1.94 -12.51 3.37
C GLU A 106 -1.36 -13.64 2.50
N ARG A 107 -0.04 -13.84 2.53
CA ARG A 107 0.64 -14.94 1.82
C ARG A 107 0.19 -16.30 2.34
N LEU A 108 0.14 -16.49 3.67
CA LEU A 108 -0.33 -17.72 4.30
C LEU A 108 -1.82 -17.96 4.01
N ALA A 109 -2.65 -16.91 4.03
CA ALA A 109 -4.05 -16.99 3.68
C ALA A 109 -4.25 -17.39 2.20
N PHE A 110 -3.43 -16.86 1.30
CA PHE A 110 -3.46 -17.23 -0.11
C PHE A 110 -3.03 -18.68 -0.32
N GLN A 111 -2.00 -19.15 0.38
CA GLN A 111 -1.57 -20.55 0.32
C GLN A 111 -2.69 -21.51 0.76
N ALA A 112 -3.35 -21.21 1.89
CA ALA A 112 -4.52 -21.97 2.35
C ALA A 112 -5.66 -21.95 1.32
N PHE A 113 -5.88 -20.81 0.65
CA PHE A 113 -6.85 -20.72 -0.43
C PHE A 113 -6.48 -21.58 -1.64
N CYS A 114 -5.21 -21.66 -2.03
CA CYS A 114 -4.76 -22.53 -3.11
C CYS A 114 -5.01 -24.01 -2.80
N GLU A 115 -4.69 -24.44 -1.57
CA GLU A 115 -4.95 -25.81 -1.12
C GLU A 115 -6.45 -26.16 -1.14
N PHE A 116 -7.31 -25.24 -0.67
CA PHE A 116 -8.75 -25.33 -0.81
C PHE A 116 -9.17 -25.44 -2.27
N ALA A 117 -8.65 -24.57 -3.12
CA ALA A 117 -9.07 -24.46 -4.51
C ALA A 117 -8.73 -25.72 -5.31
N GLU A 118 -7.58 -26.34 -5.07
CA GLU A 118 -7.20 -27.62 -5.70
C GLU A 118 -8.17 -28.75 -5.32
N LYS A 119 -8.59 -28.80 -4.05
CA LYS A 119 -9.47 -29.83 -3.53
C LYS A 119 -10.92 -29.62 -3.96
N SER A 120 -11.42 -28.39 -3.84
CA SER A 120 -12.87 -28.10 -3.86
C SER A 120 -13.34 -27.25 -5.02
N LEU A 121 -12.45 -26.65 -5.83
CA LEU A 121 -12.85 -25.88 -7.00
C LEU A 121 -12.50 -26.61 -8.30
N ASP A 122 -13.34 -26.41 -9.32
CA ASP A 122 -13.07 -26.80 -10.70
C ASP A 122 -13.07 -25.55 -11.58
N ARG A 123 -12.19 -25.50 -12.58
CA ARG A 123 -12.00 -24.36 -13.49
C ARG A 123 -12.99 -24.38 -14.67
N ARG A 124 -14.17 -24.95 -14.42
CA ARG A 124 -15.24 -25.16 -15.40
C ARG A 124 -16.58 -24.90 -14.71
N GLY A 125 -17.60 -24.55 -15.48
CA GLY A 125 -18.95 -24.33 -14.97
C GLY A 125 -19.18 -22.91 -14.45
N ARG A 126 -20.11 -22.78 -13.49
CA ARG A 126 -20.54 -21.50 -12.93
C ARG A 126 -20.89 -21.66 -11.45
N CYS A 127 -20.33 -20.82 -10.60
CA CYS A 127 -20.68 -20.72 -9.18
C CYS A 127 -20.87 -19.26 -8.76
N HIS A 128 -21.66 -19.05 -7.72
CA HIS A 128 -21.74 -17.75 -7.07
C HIS A 128 -20.52 -17.52 -6.17
N TYR A 129 -20.07 -16.26 -6.04
CA TYR A 129 -18.98 -15.92 -5.11
C TYR A 129 -19.25 -16.39 -3.67
N VAL A 130 -20.50 -16.30 -3.23
CA VAL A 130 -20.91 -16.70 -1.87
C VAL A 130 -20.70 -18.20 -1.64
N GLU A 131 -20.88 -19.04 -2.66
CA GLU A 131 -20.64 -20.49 -2.54
C GLU A 131 -19.16 -20.75 -2.26
N VAL A 132 -18.27 -20.14 -3.05
CA VAL A 132 -16.81 -20.23 -2.86
C VAL A 132 -16.40 -19.73 -1.47
N ALA A 133 -16.93 -18.57 -1.06
CA ALA A 133 -16.62 -17.96 0.23
C ALA A 133 -17.11 -18.81 1.41
N THR A 134 -18.31 -19.40 1.29
CA THR A 134 -18.90 -20.24 2.32
C THR A 134 -18.11 -21.52 2.49
N GLU A 135 -17.77 -22.19 1.39
CA GLU A 135 -16.99 -23.43 1.42
C GLU A 135 -15.57 -23.22 1.93
N PHE A 136 -14.90 -22.15 1.50
CA PHE A 136 -13.57 -21.82 2.00
C PHE A 136 -13.59 -21.57 3.52
N ARG A 137 -14.55 -20.76 3.99
CA ARG A 137 -14.70 -20.44 5.43
C ARG A 137 -15.16 -21.63 6.26
N ARG A 138 -15.83 -22.62 5.65
CA ARG A 138 -16.19 -23.89 6.29
C ARG A 138 -14.95 -24.75 6.55
N GLN A 139 -14.08 -24.90 5.55
CA GLN A 139 -12.87 -25.72 5.65
C GLN A 139 -11.75 -25.07 6.45
N TYR A 140 -11.68 -23.73 6.46
CA TYR A 140 -10.67 -22.96 7.19
C TYR A 140 -11.33 -22.00 8.19
N PRO A 141 -11.73 -22.49 9.39
CA PRO A 141 -12.43 -21.69 10.39
C PRO A 141 -11.69 -20.43 10.83
N LYS A 142 -10.35 -20.41 10.75
CA LYS A 142 -9.51 -19.24 11.03
C LYS A 142 -9.92 -18.01 10.21
N TYR A 143 -10.38 -18.20 8.97
CA TYR A 143 -10.75 -17.13 8.04
C TYR A 143 -12.26 -16.86 7.99
N ARG A 144 -13.03 -17.40 8.95
CA ARG A 144 -14.48 -17.23 9.03
C ARG A 144 -14.88 -15.79 9.35
N ASP A 145 -14.08 -15.10 10.15
CA ASP A 145 -14.30 -13.70 10.48
C ASP A 145 -13.91 -12.80 9.28
N PRO A 146 -14.85 -12.00 8.74
CA PRO A 146 -14.55 -11.03 7.67
C PRO A 146 -13.49 -10.00 8.03
N ARG A 147 -13.22 -9.77 9.32
CA ARG A 147 -12.14 -8.88 9.81
C ARG A 147 -10.75 -9.47 9.57
N VAL A 148 -10.63 -10.80 9.59
CA VAL A 148 -9.37 -11.50 9.33
C VAL A 148 -9.13 -11.65 7.83
N LEU A 149 -10.17 -12.03 7.08
CA LEU A 149 -10.09 -12.10 5.62
C LEU A 149 -11.30 -11.45 4.96
N ASN A 150 -11.08 -10.24 4.45
CA ASN A 150 -12.09 -9.48 3.75
C ASN A 150 -12.46 -10.15 2.41
N ASP A 151 -13.74 -10.09 2.06
CA ASP A 151 -14.30 -10.57 0.81
C ASP A 151 -13.57 -10.02 -0.43
N GLN A 152 -13.06 -8.79 -0.39
CA GLN A 152 -12.27 -8.23 -1.49
C GLN A 152 -10.97 -8.99 -1.70
N VAL A 153 -10.28 -9.36 -0.62
CA VAL A 153 -9.04 -10.13 -0.65
C VAL A 153 -9.32 -11.52 -1.22
N LEU A 154 -10.38 -12.17 -0.75
CA LEU A 154 -10.79 -13.49 -1.27
C LEU A 154 -11.13 -13.45 -2.77
N LYS A 155 -11.78 -12.37 -3.25
CA LYS A 155 -12.03 -12.17 -4.69
C LYS A 155 -10.72 -12.01 -5.48
N ARG A 156 -9.71 -11.34 -4.91
CA ARG A 156 -8.36 -11.26 -5.50
C ARG A 156 -7.73 -12.64 -5.56
N PHE A 157 -7.83 -13.44 -4.50
CA PHE A 157 -7.30 -14.81 -4.48
C PHE A 157 -7.90 -15.69 -5.58
N VAL A 158 -9.22 -15.63 -5.78
CA VAL A 158 -9.88 -16.32 -6.90
C VAL A 158 -9.32 -15.86 -8.24
N ALA A 159 -9.18 -14.55 -8.45
CA ALA A 159 -8.64 -13.99 -9.69
C ALA A 159 -7.17 -14.39 -9.94
N SER A 160 -6.37 -14.47 -8.88
CA SER A 160 -4.98 -14.93 -8.93
C SER A 160 -4.86 -16.42 -9.24
N TRP A 161 -5.70 -17.27 -8.64
CA TRP A 161 -5.66 -18.72 -8.84
C TRP A 161 -6.31 -19.19 -10.16
N ALA A 162 -7.40 -18.55 -10.58
CA ALA A 162 -8.12 -18.82 -11.82
C ALA A 162 -8.28 -17.54 -12.66
N PRO A 163 -7.24 -17.12 -13.41
CA PRO A 163 -7.30 -15.90 -14.21
C PRO A 163 -8.32 -15.96 -15.36
N ALA A 164 -8.71 -17.17 -15.79
CA ALA A 164 -9.78 -17.36 -16.77
C ALA A 164 -11.18 -17.08 -16.20
N ALA A 165 -11.35 -17.15 -14.88
CA ALA A 165 -12.65 -17.01 -14.25
C ALA A 165 -13.14 -15.56 -14.29
N ARG A 166 -14.20 -15.29 -15.05
CA ARG A 166 -14.76 -13.94 -15.19
C ARG A 166 -15.94 -13.72 -14.27
N ARG A 167 -15.85 -12.71 -13.40
CA ARG A 167 -16.95 -12.30 -12.52
C ARG A 167 -17.98 -11.45 -13.27
N THR A 168 -19.25 -11.78 -13.11
CA THR A 168 -20.38 -11.03 -13.66
C THR A 168 -20.88 -9.96 -12.68
N ARG A 169 -21.65 -8.97 -13.16
CA ARG A 169 -22.28 -7.94 -12.30
C ARG A 169 -23.18 -8.55 -11.21
N ALA A 170 -23.80 -9.69 -11.51
CA ALA A 170 -24.65 -10.43 -10.58
C ALA A 170 -23.87 -11.26 -9.54
N GLY A 171 -22.53 -11.20 -9.51
CA GLY A 171 -21.70 -11.87 -8.50
C GLY A 171 -21.29 -13.31 -8.80
N TYR A 172 -21.71 -13.86 -9.95
CA TYR A 172 -21.30 -15.20 -10.41
C TYR A 172 -19.96 -15.17 -11.12
N TYR A 173 -19.17 -16.24 -10.95
CA TYR A 173 -18.00 -16.53 -11.77
C TYR A 173 -18.37 -17.46 -12.93
N LYS A 174 -17.92 -17.12 -14.14
CA LYS A 174 -17.87 -18.02 -15.29
C LYS A 174 -16.55 -18.80 -15.23
N ASP A 175 -16.55 -20.03 -15.74
CA ASP A 175 -15.38 -20.91 -15.78
C ASP A 175 -14.81 -21.25 -14.40
N LEU A 176 -15.71 -21.29 -13.40
CA LEU A 176 -15.41 -21.67 -12.04
C LEU A 176 -16.66 -22.34 -11.45
N SER A 177 -16.47 -23.50 -10.82
CA SER A 177 -17.51 -24.14 -10.02
C SER A 177 -16.93 -24.75 -8.75
N VAL A 178 -17.81 -24.97 -7.78
CA VAL A 178 -17.49 -25.72 -6.57
C VAL A 178 -17.80 -27.19 -6.84
N LYS A 179 -16.86 -28.10 -6.55
CA LYS A 179 -17.03 -29.54 -6.80
C LYS A 179 -18.21 -30.06 -5.96
N THR A 180 -19.17 -30.70 -6.62
CA THR A 180 -20.45 -31.15 -6.04
C THR A 180 -20.28 -32.08 -4.82
N ASP A 181 -19.20 -32.85 -4.72
CA ASP A 181 -18.95 -33.70 -3.54
C ASP A 181 -18.71 -32.89 -2.26
N SER A 182 -18.18 -31.66 -2.36
CA SER A 182 -18.05 -30.78 -1.19
C SER A 182 -19.39 -30.27 -0.66
N ILE A 183 -20.42 -30.23 -1.52
CA ILE A 183 -21.77 -29.74 -1.21
C ILE A 183 -22.63 -30.88 -0.62
N ARG A 184 -22.30 -32.15 -0.88
CA ARG A 184 -23.08 -33.30 -0.37
C ARG A 184 -22.87 -33.60 1.12
N ASP A 185 -21.76 -33.15 1.72
CA ASP A 185 -21.56 -33.18 3.17
C ASP A 185 -22.42 -32.14 3.94
N VAL A 186 -23.38 -31.49 3.27
CA VAL A 186 -24.19 -30.39 3.81
C VAL A 186 -25.67 -30.79 3.99
N PHE A 187 -26.08 -31.99 3.53
CA PHE A 187 -27.46 -32.49 3.69
C PHE A 187 -27.51 -33.90 4.26
#